data_AF-A0A1E5QJY7-F1
#
_entry.id   AF-A0A1E5QJY7-F1
#
_cell.length_a   1.000
_cell.length_b   1.000
_cell.length_c   1.000
_cell.angle_alpha   90.00
_cell.angle_beta   90.00
_cell.angle_gamma   90.00
#
_symmetry.space_group_name_H-M   'P 1'
#
loop_
_entity.id
_entity.type
_entity.pdbx_description
1 polymer ?
#
loop_
_entity_poly.entity_id
_entity_poly.type
_entity_poly.pdbx_seq_one_letter_code
_entity_poly.pdbx_strand_id
1 'polypeptide(L)'
;MVQAIPQSPNNWTQPDTQPALYDPVLLRAARQIYQTYRTVHPQRLETPLGVVIHRYHYRGHLIFKKLPALLLDECFIPFTFIQAD
;
A
#
# COMPACT_ATOMS: atom_id res chain seq x y z
N MET A 1 -29.45 0.02 -34.96
CA MET A 1 -28.01 -0.33 -34.82
C MET A 1 -27.66 -0.14 -33.35
N VAL A 2 -27.69 -1.21 -32.56
CA VAL A 2 -27.39 -1.15 -31.12
C VAL A 2 -25.89 -1.25 -30.94
N GLN A 3 -25.24 -0.16 -30.55
CA GLN A 3 -23.80 -0.15 -30.30
C GLN A 3 -23.52 -0.91 -29.01
N ALA A 4 -22.72 -1.97 -29.10
CA ALA A 4 -22.21 -2.71 -27.96
C ALA A 4 -21.28 -1.79 -27.16
N ILE A 5 -21.56 -1.66 -25.86
CA ILE A 5 -20.66 -1.00 -24.90
C ILE A 5 -19.43 -1.91 -24.77
N PRO A 6 -18.21 -1.45 -25.10
CA PRO A 6 -17.02 -2.24 -24.84
C PRO A 6 -16.85 -2.40 -23.32
N GLN A 7 -17.06 -3.62 -22.85
CA GLN A 7 -16.77 -4.03 -21.48
C GLN A 7 -15.25 -3.91 -21.30
N SER A 8 -14.80 -2.89 -20.58
CA SER A 8 -13.41 -2.77 -20.14
C SER A 8 -13.09 -3.94 -19.20
N PRO A 9 -12.15 -4.83 -19.54
CA PRO A 9 -11.79 -5.92 -18.65
C PRO A 9 -10.86 -5.38 -17.56
N ASN A 10 -11.22 -5.63 -16.30
CA ASN A 10 -10.43 -5.40 -15.10
C ASN A 10 -10.36 -3.96 -14.55
N ASN A 11 -11.50 -3.38 -14.21
CA ASN A 11 -11.57 -2.47 -13.07
C ASN A 11 -11.64 -3.30 -11.77
N TRP A 12 -10.55 -4.00 -11.41
CA TRP A 12 -10.36 -4.31 -9.99
C TRP A 12 -10.23 -2.96 -9.33
N THR A 13 -11.30 -2.55 -8.66
CA THR A 13 -11.39 -1.31 -7.91
C THR A 13 -10.10 -1.16 -7.12
N GLN A 14 -9.17 -0.33 -7.63
CA GLN A 14 -8.24 0.34 -6.74
C GLN A 14 -9.20 1.02 -5.76
N PRO A 15 -9.27 0.61 -4.48
CA PRO A 15 -10.12 1.32 -3.55
C PRO A 15 -9.71 2.77 -3.71
N ASP A 16 -10.67 3.62 -4.06
CA ASP A 16 -10.51 5.04 -4.33
C ASP A 16 -9.63 5.63 -3.24
N THR A 17 -8.31 5.62 -3.46
CA THR A 17 -7.33 5.95 -2.44
C THR A 17 -7.09 7.42 -2.62
N GLN A 18 -8.11 8.19 -2.25
CA GLN A 18 -7.96 9.62 -2.16
C GLN A 18 -6.79 9.88 -1.20
N PRO A 19 -5.78 10.66 -1.61
CA PRO A 19 -4.61 11.00 -0.79
C PRO A 19 -4.94 11.70 0.53
N ALA A 20 -6.23 11.99 0.80
CA ALA A 20 -6.70 12.79 1.91
C ALA A 20 -7.01 12.02 3.22
N LEU A 21 -7.01 10.68 3.27
CA LEU A 21 -7.62 9.93 4.39
C LEU A 21 -6.73 8.87 5.07
N TYR A 22 -5.41 8.93 4.93
CA TYR A 22 -4.55 8.11 5.80
C TYR A 22 -4.21 8.87 7.07
N ASP A 23 -4.44 8.24 8.22
CA ASP A 23 -3.99 8.75 9.51
C ASP A 23 -2.48 9.07 9.44
N PRO A 24 -2.05 10.31 9.74
CA PRO A 24 -0.65 10.70 9.65
C PRO A 24 0.27 9.82 10.52
N VAL A 25 -0.24 9.25 11.62
CA VAL A 25 0.51 8.34 12.48
C VAL A 25 0.78 7.02 11.75
N LEU A 26 -0.21 6.47 11.06
CA LEU A 26 -0.04 5.24 10.27
C LEU A 26 0.92 5.46 9.11
N LEU A 27 0.82 6.60 8.43
CA LEU A 27 1.72 6.95 7.33
C LEU A 27 3.18 7.06 7.82
N ARG A 28 3.40 7.72 8.96
CA ARG A 28 4.72 7.83 9.58
C ARG A 28 5.28 6.45 9.95
N ALA A 29 4.46 5.58 10.54
CA ALA A 29 4.89 4.24 10.90
C ALA A 29 5.22 3.38 9.67
N ALA A 30 4.44 3.45 8.59
CA ALA A 30 4.76 2.77 7.33
C ALA A 30 6.08 3.26 6.72
N ARG A 31 6.37 4.57 6.80
CA ARG A 31 7.67 5.12 6.39
C ARG A 31 8.81 4.57 7.23
N GLN A 32 8.66 4.49 8.55
CA GLN A 32 9.67 3.91 9.45
C GLN A 32 9.95 2.44 9.13
N ILE A 33 8.90 1.65 8.84
CA ILE A 33 9.04 0.25 8.42
C ILE A 33 9.85 0.16 7.12
N TYR A 34 9.53 0.99 6.12
CA TYR A 34 10.27 1.01 4.86
C TYR A 34 11.72 1.49 5.01
N GLN A 35 11.97 2.52 5.81
CA GLN A 35 13.32 3.01 6.10
C GLN A 35 14.16 1.92 6.76
N THR A 36 13.60 1.24 7.76
CA THR A 36 14.27 0.11 8.43
C THR A 36 14.66 -0.96 7.43
N TYR A 37 13.74 -1.34 6.53
CA TYR A 37 14.03 -2.30 5.45
C TYR A 37 15.19 -1.84 4.55
N ARG A 38 15.22 -0.58 4.14
CA ARG A 38 16.32 -0.03 3.32
C ARG A 38 17.65 -0.06 4.05
N THR A 39 17.66 0.29 5.34
CA THR A 39 18.88 0.30 6.16
C THR A 39 19.45 -1.10 6.35
N VAL A 40 18.61 -2.11 6.57
CA VAL A 40 19.06 -3.49 6.78
C VAL A 40 19.30 -4.26 5.48
N HIS A 41 18.74 -3.81 4.35
CA HIS A 41 18.91 -4.43 3.02
C HIS A 41 19.38 -3.45 1.94
N PRO A 42 20.59 -2.87 2.07
CA PRO A 42 21.08 -1.86 1.12
C PRO A 42 21.27 -2.38 -0.31
N GLN A 43 21.43 -3.69 -0.50
CA GLN A 43 21.63 -4.31 -1.82
C GLN A 43 20.32 -4.75 -2.50
N ARG A 44 19.17 -4.74 -1.80
CA ARG A 44 17.89 -5.10 -2.41
C ARG A 44 17.25 -3.88 -3.08
N LEU A 45 17.13 -3.96 -4.40
CA LEU A 45 16.50 -2.95 -5.26
C LEU A 45 15.00 -3.20 -5.49
N GLU A 46 14.42 -4.24 -4.87
CA GLU A 46 13.01 -4.57 -5.09
C GLU A 46 12.11 -3.52 -4.44
N THR A 47 11.29 -2.85 -5.26
CA THR A 47 10.32 -1.86 -4.81
C THR A 47 9.09 -2.56 -4.24
N PRO A 48 8.71 -2.32 -2.97
CA PRO A 48 7.49 -2.88 -2.42
C PRO A 48 6.26 -2.25 -3.09
N LEU A 49 5.17 -3.00 -3.16
CA LEU A 49 3.84 -2.47 -3.50
C LEU A 49 3.32 -1.52 -2.41
N GLY A 50 3.68 -1.78 -1.15
CA GLY A 50 3.30 -0.98 -0.01
C GLY A 50 3.60 -1.67 1.31
N VAL A 51 3.01 -1.15 2.39
CA VAL A 51 3.15 -1.67 3.75
C VAL A 51 1.77 -1.99 4.31
N VAL A 52 1.61 -3.20 4.85
CA VAL A 52 0.47 -3.52 5.71
C VAL A 52 0.84 -3.10 7.12
N ILE A 53 -0.05 -2.36 7.79
CA ILE A 53 0.15 -1.90 9.14
C ILE A 53 -1.09 -2.15 10.00
N HIS A 54 -0.88 -2.68 11.20
CA HIS A 54 -1.93 -2.81 12.20
C HIS A 54 -2.25 -1.44 12.81
N ARG A 55 -3.53 -1.05 12.80
CA ARG A 55 -4.01 0.29 13.18
C ARG A 55 -3.63 0.70 14.60
N TYR A 56 -3.65 -0.25 15.54
CA TYR A 56 -3.39 0.04 16.97
C TYR A 56 -1.94 -0.13 17.42
N HIS A 57 -1.19 -1.07 16.81
CA HIS A 57 0.14 -1.44 17.29
C HIS A 57 1.24 -0.87 16.38
N TYR A 58 0.86 -0.28 15.24
CA TYR A 58 1.75 0.28 14.23
C TYR A 58 2.82 -0.70 13.70
N ARG A 59 2.62 -1.99 13.96
CA ARG A 59 3.46 -3.08 13.45
C ARG A 59 2.95 -3.52 12.09
N GLY A 60 3.86 -3.93 11.24
CA GLY A 60 3.54 -4.20 9.86
C GLY A 60 4.67 -4.87 9.09
N HIS A 61 4.39 -5.14 7.82
CA HIS A 61 5.37 -5.72 6.92
C HIS A 61 5.21 -5.16 5.50
N LEU A 62 6.27 -5.27 4.72
CA LEU A 62 6.30 -4.88 3.32
C LEU A 62 5.69 -5.97 2.45
N ILE A 63 4.94 -5.53 1.44
CA ILE A 63 4.33 -6.40 0.45
C ILE A 63 5.00 -6.15 -0.90
N PHE A 64 5.45 -7.21 -1.58
CA PHE A 64 6.18 -7.08 -2.86
C PHE A 64 5.46 -7.68 -4.07
N LYS A 65 4.65 -8.72 -3.89
CA LYS A 65 4.20 -9.56 -5.03
C LYS A 65 2.69 -9.65 -5.22
N LYS A 66 1.88 -9.58 -4.15
CA LYS A 66 0.42 -9.68 -4.24
C LYS A 66 -0.25 -8.81 -3.19
N LEU A 67 -1.44 -8.29 -3.51
CA LEU A 67 -2.27 -7.61 -2.51
C LEU A 67 -2.60 -8.62 -1.39
N PRO A 68 -2.29 -8.28 -0.13
CA PRO A 68 -2.55 -9.16 0.99
C PRO A 68 -4.04 -9.21 1.29
N ALA A 69 -4.51 -10.34 1.82
CA ALA A 69 -5.79 -10.36 2.51
C ALA A 69 -5.59 -9.58 3.81
N LEU A 70 -6.14 -8.36 3.89
CA LEU A 70 -6.04 -7.53 5.08
C LEU A 70 -6.95 -8.07 6.18
N LEU A 71 -6.43 -8.12 7.40
CA LEU A 71 -7.25 -8.33 8.59
C LEU A 71 -8.08 -7.08 8.91
N LEU A 72 -9.11 -7.23 9.75
CA LEU A 72 -10.03 -6.13 10.11
C LEU A 72 -9.30 -4.88 10.63
N ASP A 73 -8.24 -5.09 11.42
CA ASP A 73 -7.45 -4.03 12.05
C ASP A 73 -6.18 -3.68 11.27
N GLU A 74 -6.04 -4.19 10.06
CA GLU A 74 -4.93 -3.87 9.18
C GLU A 74 -5.33 -2.82 8.14
N CYS A 75 -4.34 -2.01 7.77
CA CYS A 75 -4.45 -1.03 6.71
C CYS A 75 -3.30 -1.25 5.74
N PHE A 76 -3.59 -1.21 4.44
CA PHE A 76 -2.57 -1.17 3.42
C PHE A 76 -2.25 0.28 3.06
N ILE A 77 -0.98 0.66 3.21
CA ILE A 77 -0.45 1.95 2.78
C ILE A 77 0.36 1.72 1.49
N PRO A 78 -0.10 2.25 0.35
CA PRO A 78 0.59 2.09 -0.93
C PRO A 78 1.97 2.75 -0.91
N PHE A 79 2.91 2.19 -1.67
CA PHE A 79 4.27 2.71 -1.74
C PHE A 79 4.35 4.16 -2.23
N THR A 80 3.43 4.58 -3.10
CA THR A 80 3.33 5.97 -3.59
C THR A 80 3.25 6.99 -2.44
N PHE A 81 2.55 6.66 -1.35
CA PHE A 81 2.41 7.54 -0.17
C PHE A 81 3.60 7.48 0.78
N ILE A 82 4.31 6.36 0.78
CA ILE A 82 5.51 6.14 1.59
C ILE A 82 6.68 6.94 1.01
N GLN A 83 6.78 7.04 -0.32
CA GLN A 83 7.83 7.79 -1.00
C GLN A 83 7.50 9.29 -1.16
N ALA A 84 6.23 9.70 -1.11
CA ALA A 84 5.82 11.10 -1.23
C ALA A 84 6.29 11.91 -0.01
N ASP A 85 7.45 12.56 -0.13
CA ASP A 85 7.95 13.61 0.77
C ASP A 85 7.77 14.97 0.10
#